data_AF-A0AAD5VTR5-F1
#
_entry.id   AF-A0AAD5VTR5-F1
#
_cell.length_a   1.000
_cell.length_b   1.000
_cell.length_c   1.000
_cell.angle_alpha   90.00
_cell.angle_beta   90.00
_cell.angle_gamma   90.00
#
_symmetry.space_group_name_H-M   'P 1'
#
loop_
_entity.id
_entity.type
_entity.pdbx_description
1 polymer ?
#
loop_
_entity_poly.entity_id
_entity_poly.type
_entity_poly.pdbx_seq_one_letter_code
_entity_poly.pdbx_strand_id
1 'polypeptide(L)'
;MRVSVLRAFKFCTWLIALYCLRYTLVQFSGKLDLEHDLKQQLDFAIAGHTRQILRHLVIHQVAGPKAAIEKIRETQMRLACYINRGVWSVEGRKTMRYRHDSRGCLGRHWPSLEDLDLLQVTSLFCNRMRGKRVLLVGPRAFYHAQTLLLQALATHDNKSYPSRSPESGSHYFICGDSGNAVEPSTVLPFNPRNASSRHPSALNNSTRLLFSLSDVLTPQDRMSPLPIINPKTGIRTYASNWLADSSKYQVLILNKGPMSAPASTYDGHTGNWSFVQAIPQELYHGFQTSNLTLRVINAAFHTVLQEYIPDLLQALKALPPSYKVQRIFTGPWYQQPICTNAGLDSSYRVADLIWANTSLVDPWSLYYNTQVYIIDQILPVILPHFNVIYAPMTMSLAPSTLRSGHLEQPGIRKDCLRLPSSHPVGHALQMGFIKVLVYIIQHH
;
A
#
# COMPACT_ATOMS: atom_id res chain seq x y z
N MET A 1 -67.04 17.10 9.94
CA MET A 1 -66.17 16.11 10.63
C MET A 1 -65.04 15.53 9.77
N ARG A 2 -65.23 15.16 8.49
CA ARG A 2 -64.16 14.54 7.66
C ARG A 2 -62.90 15.41 7.41
N VAL A 3 -63.04 16.74 7.37
CA VAL A 3 -61.92 17.67 7.11
C VAL A 3 -60.96 17.77 8.31
N SER A 4 -61.46 17.63 9.53
CA SER A 4 -60.65 17.73 10.75
C SER A 4 -59.75 16.50 10.96
N VAL A 5 -60.24 15.31 10.60
CA VAL A 5 -59.47 14.06 10.70
C VAL A 5 -58.29 14.06 9.73
N LEU A 6 -58.47 14.57 8.51
CA LEU A 6 -57.40 14.65 7.52
C LEU A 6 -56.29 15.63 7.92
N ARG A 7 -56.63 16.75 8.57
CA ARG A 7 -55.64 17.70 9.10
C ARG A 7 -54.86 17.13 10.28
N ALA A 8 -55.54 16.43 11.19
CA ALA A 8 -54.87 15.74 12.30
C ALA A 8 -53.91 14.65 11.80
N PHE A 9 -54.30 13.88 10.78
CA PHE A 9 -53.45 12.85 10.20
C PHE A 9 -52.20 13.44 9.52
N LYS A 10 -52.35 14.53 8.74
CA LYS A 10 -51.22 15.24 8.12
C LYS A 10 -50.27 15.87 9.15
N PHE A 11 -50.81 16.35 10.27
CA PHE A 11 -50.01 16.91 11.35
C PHE A 11 -49.21 15.83 12.09
N CYS A 12 -49.83 14.69 12.39
CA CYS A 12 -49.13 13.55 12.99
C CYS A 12 -48.02 12.98 12.09
N THR A 13 -48.26 12.83 10.78
CA THR A 13 -47.20 12.35 9.86
C THR A 13 -46.04 13.34 9.77
N TRP A 14 -46.30 14.64 9.84
CA TRP A 14 -45.26 15.66 9.83
C TRP A 14 -44.42 15.67 11.13
N LEU A 15 -45.06 15.49 12.29
CA LEU A 15 -44.35 15.35 13.57
C LEU A 15 -43.50 14.08 13.63
N ILE A 16 -43.99 12.96 13.10
CA ILE A 16 -43.23 11.70 13.00
C ILE A 16 -42.01 11.91 12.07
N ALA A 17 -42.19 12.55 10.91
CA ALA A 17 -41.10 12.85 10.00
C ALA A 17 -40.02 13.75 10.65
N LEU A 18 -40.44 14.79 11.38
CA LEU A 18 -39.52 15.66 12.13
C LEU A 18 -38.80 14.94 13.27
N TYR A 19 -39.49 14.07 14.00
CA TYR A 19 -38.89 13.27 15.06
C TYR A 19 -37.86 12.29 14.47
N CYS A 20 -38.21 11.60 13.38
CA CYS A 20 -37.28 10.72 12.66
C CYS A 20 -36.06 11.51 12.12
N LEU A 21 -36.27 12.70 11.55
CA LEU A 21 -35.19 13.57 11.06
C LEU A 21 -34.29 14.05 12.20
N ARG A 22 -34.85 14.45 13.33
CA ARG A 22 -34.07 14.89 14.49
C ARG A 22 -33.30 13.73 15.11
N TYR A 23 -33.92 12.55 15.21
CA TYR A 23 -33.27 11.34 15.71
C TYR A 23 -32.10 10.91 14.81
N THR A 24 -32.29 10.93 13.48
CA THR A 24 -31.20 10.62 12.54
C THR A 24 -30.10 11.69 12.61
N LEU A 25 -30.42 12.98 12.70
CA LEU A 25 -29.43 14.05 12.85
C LEU A 25 -28.62 13.94 14.15
N VAL A 26 -29.25 13.61 15.28
CA VAL A 26 -28.56 13.42 16.57
C VAL A 26 -27.67 12.18 16.55
N GLN A 27 -28.15 11.06 16.00
CA GLN A 27 -27.32 9.87 15.81
C GLN A 27 -26.14 10.12 14.86
N PHE A 28 -26.34 10.92 13.80
CA PHE A 28 -25.30 11.24 12.84
C PHE A 28 -24.23 12.17 13.45
N SER A 29 -24.65 13.19 14.20
CA SER A 29 -23.75 14.13 14.89
C SER A 29 -22.85 13.39 15.88
N GLY A 30 -23.43 12.56 16.76
CA GLY A 30 -22.63 11.83 17.76
C GLY A 30 -21.66 10.80 17.16
N LYS A 31 -21.97 10.24 15.99
CA LYS A 31 -21.06 9.32 15.28
C LYS A 31 -19.88 10.07 14.64
N LEU A 32 -20.14 11.23 14.01
CA LEU A 32 -19.10 12.04 13.39
C LEU A 32 -18.09 12.58 14.41
N ASP A 33 -18.59 13.02 15.57
CA ASP A 33 -17.74 13.51 16.66
C ASP A 33 -16.82 12.39 17.17
N LEU A 34 -17.35 11.18 17.35
CA LEU A 34 -16.55 10.03 17.79
C LEU A 34 -15.46 9.63 16.78
N GLU A 35 -15.76 9.63 15.48
CA GLU A 35 -14.78 9.28 14.43
C GLU A 35 -13.68 10.35 14.31
N HIS A 36 -14.05 11.62 14.44
CA HIS A 36 -13.09 12.72 14.45
C HIS A 36 -12.16 12.65 15.67
N ASP A 37 -12.74 12.47 16.86
CA ASP A 37 -12.01 12.31 18.11
C ASP A 37 -11.06 11.11 18.05
N LEU A 38 -11.54 9.98 17.52
CA LEU A 38 -10.76 8.76 17.34
C LEU A 38 -9.56 8.99 16.40
N LYS A 39 -9.78 9.63 15.25
CA LYS A 39 -8.69 9.96 14.32
C LYS A 39 -7.66 10.86 14.99
N GLN A 40 -8.12 11.90 15.70
CA GLN A 40 -7.24 12.84 16.37
C GLN A 40 -6.43 12.18 17.49
N GLN A 41 -7.05 11.29 18.27
CA GLN A 41 -6.35 10.51 19.29
C GLN A 41 -5.30 9.58 18.66
N LEU A 42 -5.65 8.90 17.57
CA LEU A 42 -4.71 8.05 16.84
C LEU A 42 -3.53 8.87 16.30
N ASP A 43 -3.79 10.02 15.68
CA ASP A 43 -2.75 10.92 15.17
C ASP A 43 -1.83 11.44 16.27
N PHE A 44 -2.39 11.81 17.42
CA PHE A 44 -1.63 12.24 18.58
C PHE A 44 -0.73 11.12 19.10
N ALA A 45 -1.26 9.90 19.22
CA ALA A 45 -0.49 8.74 19.65
C ALA A 45 0.64 8.40 18.66
N ILE A 46 0.34 8.37 17.36
CA ILE A 46 1.34 8.17 16.29
C ILE A 46 2.46 9.21 16.39
N ALA A 47 2.13 10.49 16.51
CA ALA A 47 3.11 11.57 16.63
C ALA A 47 3.97 11.41 17.90
N GLY A 48 3.35 11.02 19.02
CA GLY A 48 4.03 10.68 20.27
C GLY A 48 5.09 9.61 20.10
N HIS A 49 4.71 8.44 19.60
CA HIS A 49 5.61 7.31 19.39
C HIS A 49 6.66 7.58 18.32
N THR A 50 6.31 8.28 17.24
CA THR A 50 7.27 8.67 16.19
C THR A 50 8.40 9.52 16.77
N ARG A 51 8.08 10.50 17.63
CA ARG A 51 9.10 11.30 18.32
C ARG A 51 10.00 10.45 19.22
N GLN A 52 9.45 9.46 19.90
CA GLN A 52 10.24 8.54 20.73
C GLN A 52 11.20 7.71 19.87
N ILE A 53 10.72 7.13 18.76
CA ILE A 53 11.56 6.36 17.83
C ILE A 53 12.69 7.24 17.28
N LEU A 54 12.38 8.48 16.87
CA LEU A 54 13.39 9.42 16.40
C LEU A 54 14.46 9.73 17.46
N ARG A 55 14.07 9.94 18.72
CA ARG A 55 15.03 10.15 19.82
C ARG A 55 16.00 8.98 19.93
N HIS A 56 15.50 7.74 19.86
CA HIS A 56 16.35 6.55 19.87
C HIS A 56 17.27 6.49 18.64
N LEU A 57 16.78 6.81 17.44
CA LEU A 57 17.61 6.80 16.21
C LEU A 57 18.73 7.84 16.26
N VAL A 58 18.46 9.03 16.81
CA VAL A 58 19.46 10.09 17.00
C VAL A 58 20.54 9.67 17.98
N ILE A 59 20.16 9.07 19.12
CA ILE A 59 21.11 8.58 20.13
C ILE A 59 22.08 7.54 19.54
N HIS A 60 21.58 6.67 18.65
CA HIS A 60 22.39 5.62 18.03
C HIS A 60 23.11 6.04 16.73
N GLN A 61 23.22 7.35 16.46
CA GLN A 61 23.96 7.93 15.32
C GLN A 61 23.60 7.36 13.94
N VAL A 62 22.38 6.88 13.74
CA VAL A 62 21.92 6.38 12.43
C VAL A 62 21.53 7.56 11.51
N ALA A 63 22.12 8.74 11.69
CA ALA A 63 21.75 9.92 10.93
C ALA A 63 22.64 10.04 9.68
N GLY A 64 22.04 9.88 8.50
CA GLY A 64 22.64 10.33 7.25
C GLY A 64 22.93 11.85 7.28
N PRO A 65 23.69 12.38 6.29
CA PRO A 65 23.96 13.80 6.20
C PRO A 65 22.67 14.63 6.23
N LYS A 66 22.61 15.68 7.06
CA LYS A 66 21.40 16.52 7.24
C LYS A 66 20.82 17.00 5.90
N ALA A 67 21.67 17.40 4.96
CA ALA A 67 21.24 17.83 3.63
C ALA A 67 20.54 16.71 2.82
N ALA A 68 21.01 15.46 2.93
CA ALA A 68 20.37 14.32 2.29
C ALA A 68 19.00 14.02 2.91
N ILE A 69 18.90 14.07 4.24
CA ILE A 69 17.64 13.90 4.98
C ILE A 69 16.61 14.95 4.53
N GLU A 70 16.98 16.23 4.48
CA GLU A 70 16.06 17.30 4.07
C GLU A 70 15.62 17.17 2.61
N LYS A 71 16.54 16.78 1.70
CA LYS A 71 16.19 16.51 0.29
C LYS A 71 15.20 15.36 0.15
N ILE A 72 15.38 14.28 0.92
CA ILE A 72 14.45 13.14 0.92
C ILE A 72 13.08 13.59 1.48
N ARG A 73 13.06 14.33 2.59
CA ARG A 73 11.81 14.86 3.18
C ARG A 73 11.05 15.75 2.21
N GLU A 74 11.74 16.67 1.53
CA GLU A 74 11.13 17.50 0.50
C GLU A 74 10.49 16.65 -0.62
N THR A 75 11.21 15.64 -1.08
CA THR A 75 10.71 14.70 -2.10
C THR A 75 9.45 13.98 -1.60
N GLN A 76 9.45 13.47 -0.37
CA GLN A 76 8.33 12.76 0.23
C GLN A 76 7.12 13.67 0.44
N MET A 77 7.30 14.91 0.89
CA MET A 77 6.21 15.88 1.08
C MET A 77 5.51 16.19 -0.25
N ARG A 78 6.28 16.37 -1.33
CA ARG A 78 5.73 16.60 -2.68
C ARG A 78 4.95 15.40 -3.19
N LEU A 79 5.48 14.19 -2.99
CA LEU A 79 4.79 12.94 -3.35
C LEU A 79 3.53 12.71 -2.51
N ALA A 80 3.57 13.00 -1.21
CA ALA A 80 2.40 12.91 -0.33
C ALA A 80 1.31 13.90 -0.76
N CYS A 81 1.67 15.14 -1.09
CA CYS A 81 0.75 16.12 -1.68
C CYS A 81 0.12 15.57 -2.97
N TYR A 82 0.93 15.02 -3.88
CA TYR A 82 0.47 14.46 -5.14
C TYR A 82 -0.53 13.32 -4.94
N ILE A 83 -0.23 12.35 -4.08
CA ILE A 83 -1.13 11.21 -3.80
C ILE A 83 -2.40 11.68 -3.09
N ASN A 84 -2.30 12.54 -2.08
CA ASN A 84 -3.45 13.00 -1.30
C ASN A 84 -4.43 13.87 -2.10
N ARG A 85 -3.97 14.50 -3.17
CA ARG A 85 -4.83 15.28 -4.10
C ARG A 85 -5.39 14.45 -5.26
N GLY A 86 -5.19 13.15 -5.26
CA GLY A 86 -5.84 12.27 -6.22
C GLY A 86 -7.34 12.13 -5.92
N VAL A 87 -8.17 12.30 -6.95
CA VAL A 87 -9.63 12.28 -6.87
C VAL A 87 -10.19 11.28 -7.89
N TRP A 88 -11.19 10.52 -7.45
CA TRP A 88 -12.00 9.68 -8.33
C TRP A 88 -13.00 10.56 -9.08
N SER A 89 -12.92 10.55 -10.42
CA SER A 89 -13.82 11.29 -11.30
C SER A 89 -14.55 10.34 -12.24
N VAL A 90 -15.80 10.66 -12.57
CA VAL A 90 -16.56 9.93 -13.59
C VAL A 90 -16.19 10.52 -14.95
N GLU A 91 -15.58 9.71 -15.82
CA GLU A 91 -15.27 10.06 -17.20
C GLU A 91 -16.27 9.34 -18.11
N GLY A 92 -17.12 10.09 -18.82
CA GLY A 92 -18.19 9.52 -19.65
C GLY A 92 -19.33 8.87 -18.84
N ARG A 93 -20.09 7.95 -19.46
CA ARG A 93 -21.32 7.41 -18.83
C ARG A 93 -21.08 6.34 -17.76
N LYS A 94 -19.91 5.67 -17.72
CA LYS A 94 -19.69 4.50 -16.84
C LYS A 94 -18.25 4.26 -16.37
N THR A 95 -17.24 5.01 -16.84
CA THR A 95 -15.84 4.75 -16.47
C THR A 95 -15.40 5.71 -15.38
N MET A 96 -15.02 5.18 -14.21
CA MET A 96 -14.33 5.99 -13.21
C MET A 96 -12.84 6.04 -13.53
N ARG A 97 -12.25 7.21 -13.37
CA ARG A 97 -10.82 7.44 -13.50
C ARG A 97 -10.29 8.19 -12.31
N TYR A 98 -9.18 7.70 -11.77
CA TYR A 98 -8.41 8.42 -10.76
C TYR A 98 -7.55 9.47 -11.46
N ARG A 99 -7.71 10.74 -11.08
CA ARG A 99 -6.94 11.87 -11.60
C ARG A 99 -6.29 12.59 -10.42
N HIS A 100 -5.08 13.08 -10.60
CA HIS A 100 -4.44 13.93 -9.60
C HIS A 100 -4.70 15.39 -9.97
N ASP A 101 -5.36 16.14 -9.09
CA ASP A 101 -5.42 17.61 -9.21
C ASP A 101 -4.26 18.21 -8.41
N SER A 102 -3.06 17.97 -8.90
CA SER A 102 -1.82 18.20 -8.15
C SER A 102 -1.05 19.42 -8.62
N ARG A 103 -1.72 20.38 -9.30
CA ARG A 103 -1.14 21.69 -9.64
C ARG A 103 -0.48 22.28 -8.38
N GLY A 104 0.85 22.32 -8.40
CA GLY A 104 1.69 22.83 -7.32
C GLY A 104 2.36 21.80 -6.40
N CYS A 105 1.95 20.53 -6.37
CA CYS A 105 2.59 19.51 -5.53
C CYS A 105 3.99 19.11 -6.03
N LEU A 106 4.14 18.89 -7.33
CA LEU A 106 5.40 18.45 -7.95
C LEU A 106 6.23 19.61 -8.52
N GLY A 107 5.82 20.86 -8.26
CA GLY A 107 6.48 22.09 -8.70
C GLY A 107 6.10 22.55 -10.11
N ARG A 108 6.39 23.83 -10.44
CA ARG A 108 6.02 24.47 -11.72
C ARG A 108 6.72 23.88 -12.95
N HIS A 109 7.82 23.16 -12.76
CA HIS A 109 8.56 22.51 -13.84
C HIS A 109 8.05 21.11 -14.18
N TRP A 110 7.03 20.61 -13.45
CA TRP A 110 6.51 19.27 -13.62
C TRP A 110 4.99 19.12 -13.90
N PRO A 111 4.26 20.13 -14.43
CA PRO A 111 2.87 19.91 -14.86
C PRO A 111 2.78 18.84 -15.97
N SER A 112 3.87 18.55 -16.68
CA SER A 112 3.88 17.54 -17.73
C SER A 112 3.50 16.15 -17.24
N LEU A 113 4.02 15.66 -16.09
CA LEU A 113 3.81 14.25 -15.74
C LEU A 113 2.36 13.94 -15.36
N GLU A 114 1.58 14.92 -14.92
CA GLU A 114 0.15 14.76 -14.66
C GLU A 114 -0.60 14.45 -15.96
N ASP A 115 -0.26 15.19 -17.01
CA ASP A 115 -0.86 15.11 -18.34
C ASP A 115 -0.35 13.91 -19.15
N LEU A 116 0.78 13.31 -18.76
CA LEU A 116 1.31 12.16 -19.48
C LEU A 116 0.40 10.94 -19.34
N ASP A 117 0.14 10.32 -20.49
CA ASP A 117 -0.47 9.01 -20.58
C ASP A 117 0.49 7.88 -20.13
N LEU A 118 -0.02 6.66 -20.05
CA LEU A 118 0.76 5.51 -19.59
C LEU A 118 1.99 5.25 -20.47
N LEU A 119 1.86 5.42 -21.78
CA LEU A 119 2.95 5.14 -22.73
C LEU A 119 4.08 6.16 -22.56
N GLN A 120 3.75 7.44 -22.44
CA GLN A 120 4.71 8.52 -22.23
C GLN A 120 5.44 8.40 -20.89
N VAL A 121 4.72 8.12 -19.79
CA VAL A 121 5.35 7.90 -18.48
C VAL A 121 6.27 6.68 -18.51
N THR A 122 5.84 5.59 -19.17
CA THR A 122 6.65 4.37 -19.31
C THR A 122 7.92 4.63 -20.12
N SER A 123 7.83 5.45 -21.17
CA SER A 123 8.99 5.88 -21.95
C SER A 123 10.00 6.65 -21.09
N LEU A 124 9.52 7.60 -20.27
CA LEU A 124 10.38 8.32 -19.32
C LEU A 124 11.01 7.37 -18.29
N PHE A 125 10.24 6.43 -17.76
CA PHE A 125 10.76 5.39 -16.87
C PHE A 125 11.91 4.64 -17.55
N CYS A 126 11.71 4.15 -18.77
CA CYS A 126 12.73 3.41 -19.49
C CYS A 126 13.99 4.22 -19.79
N ASN A 127 13.85 5.48 -20.20
CA ASN A 127 14.97 6.38 -20.42
C ASN A 127 15.82 6.58 -19.15
N ARG A 128 15.19 6.61 -17.98
CA ARG A 128 15.87 6.78 -16.69
C ARG A 128 16.45 5.49 -16.10
N MET A 129 15.95 4.34 -16.56
CA MET A 129 16.31 3.03 -16.02
C MET A 129 17.30 2.26 -16.88
N ARG A 130 17.54 2.71 -18.12
CA ARG A 130 18.47 2.09 -19.06
C ARG A 130 19.81 1.70 -18.41
N GLY A 131 20.22 0.46 -18.59
CA GLY A 131 21.47 -0.11 -18.03
C GLY A 131 21.51 -0.29 -16.50
N LYS A 132 20.43 0.03 -15.77
CA LYS A 132 20.35 -0.17 -14.31
C LYS A 132 19.89 -1.59 -13.97
N ARG A 133 20.29 -2.07 -12.79
CA ARG A 133 19.73 -3.27 -12.16
C ARG A 133 18.80 -2.83 -11.03
N VAL A 134 17.60 -3.36 -11.06
CA VAL A 134 16.50 -3.07 -10.13
C VAL A 134 16.13 -4.33 -9.38
N LEU A 135 16.11 -4.24 -8.05
CA LEU A 135 15.62 -5.29 -7.18
C LEU A 135 14.35 -4.81 -6.48
N LEU A 136 13.24 -5.51 -6.70
CA LEU A 136 12.00 -5.35 -5.95
C LEU A 136 11.97 -6.42 -4.86
N VAL A 137 11.68 -6.02 -3.63
CA VAL A 137 11.54 -6.93 -2.50
C VAL A 137 10.22 -6.63 -1.81
N GLY A 138 9.40 -7.65 -1.61
CA GLY A 138 8.20 -7.48 -0.81
C GLY A 138 7.23 -8.66 -0.88
N PRO A 139 6.03 -8.51 -0.28
CA PRO A 139 5.06 -9.58 -0.18
C PRO A 139 4.41 -9.88 -1.53
N ARG A 140 3.59 -10.95 -1.59
CA ARG A 140 2.80 -11.29 -2.79
C ARG A 140 1.89 -10.16 -3.26
N ALA A 141 1.39 -9.31 -2.35
CA ALA A 141 0.64 -8.12 -2.73
C ALA A 141 1.51 -7.15 -3.54
N PHE A 142 2.78 -6.96 -3.17
CA PHE A 142 3.71 -6.09 -3.89
C PHE A 142 4.17 -6.68 -5.24
N TYR A 143 4.20 -8.00 -5.38
CA TYR A 143 4.41 -8.66 -6.68
C TYR A 143 3.38 -8.19 -7.74
N HIS A 144 2.18 -7.80 -7.30
CA HIS A 144 1.19 -7.23 -8.20
C HIS A 144 1.63 -5.90 -8.82
N ALA A 145 2.31 -5.04 -8.06
CA ALA A 145 2.87 -3.79 -8.60
C ALA A 145 3.91 -4.07 -9.70
N GLN A 146 4.74 -5.12 -9.54
CA GLN A 146 5.62 -5.58 -10.61
C GLN A 146 4.83 -6.06 -11.83
N THR A 147 3.76 -6.82 -11.62
CA THR A 147 2.90 -7.32 -12.71
C THR A 147 2.31 -6.15 -13.50
N LEU A 148 1.78 -5.13 -12.81
CA LEU A 148 1.27 -3.91 -13.42
C LEU A 148 2.38 -3.15 -14.17
N LEU A 149 3.59 -3.04 -13.61
CA LEU A 149 4.73 -2.43 -14.27
C LEU A 149 5.11 -3.18 -15.55
N LEU A 150 5.22 -4.51 -15.51
CA LEU A 150 5.52 -5.35 -16.67
C LEU A 150 4.45 -5.26 -17.76
N GLN A 151 3.17 -5.11 -17.40
CA GLN A 151 2.10 -4.87 -18.36
C GLN A 151 2.25 -3.52 -19.08
N ALA A 152 2.59 -2.46 -18.36
CA ALA A 152 2.84 -1.15 -18.98
C ALA A 152 4.05 -1.19 -19.93
N LEU A 153 5.12 -1.86 -19.49
CA LEU A 153 6.32 -2.09 -20.29
C LEU A 153 6.05 -2.96 -21.51
N ALA A 154 5.16 -3.95 -21.40
CA ALA A 154 4.79 -4.80 -22.54
C ALA A 154 4.21 -3.99 -23.70
N THR A 155 3.34 -3.02 -23.37
CA THR A 155 2.76 -2.11 -24.35
C THR A 155 3.81 -1.17 -24.94
N HIS A 156 4.71 -0.63 -24.12
CA HIS A 156 5.78 0.27 -24.59
C HIS A 156 6.81 -0.43 -25.48
N ASP A 157 7.30 -1.60 -25.05
CA ASP A 157 8.35 -2.37 -25.74
C ASP A 157 7.77 -3.23 -26.88
N ASN A 158 6.45 -3.24 -27.08
CA ASN A 158 5.71 -4.12 -27.99
C ASN A 158 6.13 -5.60 -27.84
N LYS A 159 6.24 -6.05 -26.58
CA LYS A 159 6.79 -7.36 -26.20
C LYS A 159 6.00 -7.97 -25.06
N SER A 160 5.88 -9.30 -25.02
CA SER A 160 5.26 -9.98 -23.87
C SER A 160 6.26 -10.22 -22.74
N TYR A 161 5.82 -9.96 -21.51
CA TYR A 161 6.53 -10.33 -20.29
C TYR A 161 5.68 -11.35 -19.53
N PRO A 162 5.91 -12.66 -19.70
CA PRO A 162 5.10 -13.66 -19.02
C PRO A 162 5.22 -13.48 -17.50
N SER A 163 4.09 -13.23 -16.84
CA SER A 163 4.02 -13.21 -15.39
C SER A 163 4.27 -14.63 -14.87
N ARG A 164 5.23 -14.77 -13.96
CA ARG A 164 5.58 -16.05 -13.35
C ARG A 164 5.06 -16.10 -11.91
N SER A 165 5.27 -17.22 -11.21
CA SER A 165 5.06 -17.20 -9.77
C SER A 165 6.09 -16.26 -9.11
N PRO A 166 5.72 -15.48 -8.08
CA PRO A 166 6.68 -14.70 -7.28
C PRO A 166 7.81 -15.54 -6.66
N GLU A 167 7.60 -16.86 -6.49
CA GLU A 167 8.65 -17.77 -5.98
C GLU A 167 9.77 -18.05 -6.98
N SER A 168 9.54 -17.76 -8.27
CA SER A 168 10.48 -18.14 -9.34
C SER A 168 11.78 -17.33 -9.37
N GLY A 169 11.85 -16.20 -8.66
CA GLY A 169 13.01 -15.31 -8.71
C GLY A 169 13.35 -14.85 -10.14
N SER A 170 12.33 -14.65 -10.97
CA SER A 170 12.53 -14.40 -12.40
C SER A 170 13.20 -13.07 -12.69
N HIS A 171 14.17 -13.10 -13.59
CA HIS A 171 14.82 -11.91 -14.12
C HIS A 171 14.13 -11.46 -15.41
N TYR A 172 13.83 -10.18 -15.50
CA TYR A 172 13.31 -9.53 -16.69
C TYR A 172 14.34 -8.54 -17.21
N PHE A 173 14.50 -8.50 -18.54
CA PHE A 173 15.26 -7.46 -19.23
C PHE A 173 14.25 -6.55 -19.92
N ILE A 174 14.15 -5.32 -19.42
CA ILE A 174 13.15 -4.31 -19.83
C ILE A 174 13.86 -3.09 -20.39
N CYS A 175 13.14 -2.22 -21.09
CA CYS A 175 13.69 -0.94 -21.57
C CYS A 175 14.91 -1.11 -22.48
N GLY A 176 14.92 -2.17 -23.28
CA GLY A 176 15.94 -2.43 -24.30
C GLY A 176 15.60 -1.77 -25.63
N ASP A 177 16.58 -1.68 -26.53
CA ASP A 177 16.35 -1.12 -27.86
C ASP A 177 15.46 -2.07 -28.68
N SER A 178 14.29 -1.58 -29.11
CA SER A 178 13.20 -2.36 -29.73
C SER A 178 13.60 -3.08 -31.03
N GLY A 179 14.67 -2.64 -31.69
CA GLY A 179 15.11 -3.19 -32.98
C GLY A 179 15.83 -4.54 -32.92
N ASN A 180 16.32 -4.97 -31.76
CA ASN A 180 17.12 -6.20 -31.61
C ASN A 180 16.51 -7.20 -30.63
N ALA A 181 15.19 -7.17 -30.47
CA ALA A 181 14.49 -8.04 -29.54
C ALA A 181 14.59 -9.51 -30.01
N VAL A 182 15.64 -10.20 -29.56
CA VAL A 182 15.64 -11.66 -29.50
C VAL A 182 14.42 -12.02 -28.66
N GLU A 183 13.42 -12.65 -29.29
CA GLU A 183 12.30 -13.19 -28.56
C GLU A 183 12.87 -14.08 -27.43
N PRO A 184 12.40 -13.93 -26.19
CA PRO A 184 12.80 -14.81 -25.09
C PRO A 184 12.13 -16.18 -25.28
N SER A 185 12.31 -16.82 -26.43
CA SER A 185 11.58 -18.01 -26.85
C SER A 185 12.10 -19.31 -26.26
N THR A 186 13.09 -19.26 -25.36
CA THR A 186 13.39 -20.39 -24.49
C THR A 186 13.97 -19.87 -23.17
N VAL A 187 13.10 -19.79 -22.17
CA VAL A 187 13.52 -19.52 -20.80
C VAL A 187 14.23 -20.75 -20.26
N LEU A 188 15.53 -20.86 -20.55
CA LEU A 188 16.38 -21.75 -19.79
C LEU A 188 16.43 -21.22 -18.34
N PRO A 189 16.33 -22.08 -17.31
CA PRO A 189 16.60 -21.67 -15.95
C PRO A 189 17.96 -20.97 -15.95
N PHE A 190 17.99 -19.73 -15.47
CA PHE A 190 19.21 -18.93 -15.45
C PHE A 190 20.23 -19.66 -14.58
N ASN A 191 21.14 -20.41 -15.20
CA ASN A 191 22.27 -21.00 -14.52
C ASN A 191 23.37 -19.94 -14.49
N PRO A 192 23.65 -19.30 -13.34
CA PRO A 192 24.65 -18.24 -13.25
C PRO A 192 26.04 -18.71 -13.70
N ARG A 193 26.32 -20.02 -13.69
CA ARG A 193 27.59 -20.59 -14.18
C ARG A 193 27.78 -20.56 -15.70
N ASN A 194 26.69 -20.51 -16.48
CA ASN A 194 26.75 -20.51 -17.96
C ASN A 194 26.50 -19.13 -18.59
N ALA A 195 26.21 -18.12 -17.77
CA ALA A 195 25.85 -16.78 -18.25
C ALA A 195 27.05 -15.92 -18.72
N SER A 196 28.29 -16.39 -18.54
CA SER A 196 29.48 -15.57 -18.80
C SER A 196 29.96 -15.54 -20.26
N SER A 197 29.49 -16.43 -21.17
CA SER A 197 30.18 -16.59 -22.48
C SER A 197 29.42 -16.21 -23.75
N ARG A 198 28.10 -15.92 -23.75
CA ARG A 198 27.37 -15.77 -25.03
C ARG A 198 26.43 -14.58 -25.26
N HIS A 199 26.19 -13.66 -24.32
CA HIS A 199 25.40 -12.45 -24.64
C HIS A 199 25.86 -11.15 -23.96
N PRO A 200 27.06 -10.61 -24.23
CA PRO A 200 27.53 -9.42 -23.53
C PRO A 200 27.05 -8.09 -24.13
N SER A 201 26.90 -7.99 -25.46
CA SER A 201 26.85 -6.65 -26.09
C SER A 201 25.46 -6.02 -26.16
N ALA A 202 24.41 -6.80 -26.45
CA ALA A 202 23.04 -6.30 -26.60
C ALA A 202 22.33 -6.04 -25.24
N LEU A 203 22.84 -6.62 -24.15
CA LEU A 203 22.25 -6.46 -22.81
C LEU A 203 22.72 -5.20 -22.08
N ASN A 204 23.79 -4.55 -22.55
CA ASN A 204 24.42 -3.41 -21.88
C ASN A 204 23.49 -2.20 -21.71
N ASN A 205 22.50 -2.04 -22.58
CA ASN A 205 21.51 -0.96 -22.48
C ASN A 205 20.23 -1.41 -21.78
N SER A 206 19.96 -2.71 -21.62
CA SER A 206 18.72 -3.16 -20.98
C SER A 206 18.74 -2.97 -19.47
N THR A 207 17.59 -2.67 -18.88
CA THR A 207 17.39 -2.67 -17.43
C THR A 207 17.11 -4.09 -16.97
N ARG A 208 17.86 -4.58 -15.97
CA ARG A 208 17.57 -5.88 -15.35
C ARG A 208 16.65 -5.68 -14.15
N LEU A 209 15.48 -6.28 -14.18
CA LEU A 209 14.48 -6.26 -13.11
C LEU A 209 14.40 -7.63 -12.45
N LEU A 210 14.58 -7.70 -11.13
CA LEU A 210 14.36 -8.91 -10.31
C LEU A 210 13.29 -8.61 -9.25
N PHE A 211 12.45 -9.59 -8.96
CA PHE A 211 11.60 -9.59 -7.77
C PHE A 211 12.01 -10.70 -6.80
N SER A 212 12.01 -10.36 -5.51
CA SER A 212 12.29 -11.27 -4.41
C SER A 212 11.10 -11.27 -3.45
N LEU A 213 10.45 -12.44 -3.32
CA LEU A 213 9.30 -12.60 -2.45
C LEU A 213 9.73 -12.64 -0.98
N SER A 214 9.32 -11.62 -0.21
CA SER A 214 9.61 -11.52 1.22
C SER A 214 8.50 -10.76 1.96
N ASP A 215 7.80 -11.43 2.87
CA ASP A 215 6.82 -10.81 3.78
C ASP A 215 7.51 -10.18 5.01
N VAL A 216 8.68 -10.71 5.35
CA VAL A 216 9.59 -10.16 6.37
C VAL A 216 10.80 -9.54 5.69
N LEU A 217 11.27 -8.41 6.21
CA LEU A 217 12.49 -7.77 5.70
C LEU A 217 13.71 -8.11 6.57
N THR A 218 13.51 -8.86 7.66
CA THR A 218 14.59 -9.25 8.55
C THR A 218 15.68 -10.00 7.80
N PRO A 219 16.97 -9.68 8.04
CA PRO A 219 18.07 -10.48 7.53
C PRO A 219 17.93 -11.91 8.03
N GLN A 220 18.00 -12.88 7.12
CA GLN A 220 18.05 -14.28 7.49
C GLN A 220 19.38 -14.90 7.04
N ASP A 221 20.05 -15.56 7.97
CA ASP A 221 21.33 -16.24 7.71
C ASP A 221 21.15 -17.51 6.86
N ARG A 222 19.94 -18.09 6.86
CA ARG A 222 19.65 -19.35 6.16
C ARG A 222 18.53 -19.16 5.15
N MET A 223 18.79 -19.60 3.92
CA MET A 223 17.83 -19.60 2.83
C MET A 223 16.87 -20.78 3.03
N SER A 224 15.63 -20.52 3.47
CA SER A 224 14.55 -21.49 3.36
C SER A 224 13.69 -21.13 2.15
N PRO A 225 13.64 -21.97 1.09
CA PRO A 225 12.70 -21.75 -0.01
C PRO A 225 11.24 -21.99 0.43
N LEU A 226 11.05 -22.61 1.61
CA LEU A 226 9.74 -22.93 2.15
C LEU A 226 9.21 -21.79 3.03
N PRO A 227 7.89 -21.55 3.00
CA PRO A 227 7.26 -20.58 3.90
C PRO A 227 7.46 -21.00 5.36
N ILE A 228 7.72 -20.02 6.22
CA ILE A 228 7.91 -20.18 7.66
C ILE A 228 6.64 -19.69 8.36
N ILE A 229 6.18 -20.41 9.37
CA ILE A 229 5.05 -19.97 10.21
C ILE A 229 5.59 -18.90 11.17
N ASN A 230 5.04 -17.69 11.09
CA ASN A 230 5.35 -16.66 12.06
C ASN A 230 4.80 -17.11 13.43
N PRO A 231 5.64 -17.24 14.47
CA PRO A 231 5.21 -17.81 15.74
C PRO A 231 4.18 -16.94 16.49
N LYS A 232 4.15 -15.62 16.23
CA LYS A 232 3.22 -14.69 16.89
C LYS A 232 1.85 -14.71 16.23
N THR A 233 1.81 -14.74 14.90
CA THR A 233 0.55 -14.67 14.15
C THR A 233 0.04 -16.05 13.73
N GLY A 234 0.85 -17.09 13.72
CA GLY A 234 0.50 -18.40 13.15
C GLY A 234 0.32 -18.37 11.63
N ILE A 235 0.60 -17.25 10.97
CA ILE A 235 0.46 -17.08 9.52
C ILE A 235 1.76 -17.49 8.81
N ARG A 236 1.61 -18.17 7.67
CA ARG A 236 2.74 -18.49 6.78
C ARG A 236 3.31 -17.22 6.17
N THR A 237 4.62 -17.10 6.24
CA THR A 237 5.39 -15.95 5.74
C THR A 237 6.54 -16.44 4.88
N TYR A 238 6.88 -15.68 3.86
CA TYR A 238 8.04 -15.91 3.01
C TYR A 238 9.20 -15.00 3.45
N ALA A 239 10.40 -15.56 3.50
CA ALA A 239 11.62 -14.84 3.82
C ALA A 239 12.68 -15.19 2.77
N SER A 240 13.03 -14.24 1.91
CA SER A 240 14.11 -14.43 0.94
C SER A 240 15.42 -13.82 1.44
N ASN A 241 16.55 -14.35 0.98
CA ASN A 241 17.87 -13.75 1.24
C ASN A 241 18.17 -12.60 0.27
N TRP A 242 17.25 -11.64 0.17
CA TRP A 242 17.36 -10.50 -0.74
C TRP A 242 18.51 -9.54 -0.36
N LEU A 243 18.91 -9.52 0.92
CA LEU A 243 19.93 -8.61 1.42
C LEU A 243 21.30 -8.87 0.78
N ALA A 244 21.70 -10.13 0.66
CA ALA A 244 22.96 -10.52 0.01
C ALA A 244 23.03 -10.03 -1.45
N ASP A 245 21.89 -10.07 -2.14
CA ASP A 245 21.78 -9.63 -3.52
C ASP A 245 21.69 -8.11 -3.66
N SER A 246 21.14 -7.40 -2.68
CA SER A 246 20.88 -5.95 -2.74
C SER A 246 22.10 -5.10 -3.11
N SER A 247 23.31 -5.51 -2.69
CA SER A 247 24.58 -4.83 -3.00
C SER A 247 24.91 -4.79 -4.50
N LYS A 248 24.33 -5.71 -5.28
CA LYS A 248 24.52 -5.84 -6.72
C LYS A 248 23.53 -4.97 -7.51
N TYR A 249 22.61 -4.24 -6.88
CA TYR A 249 21.59 -3.47 -7.59
C TYR A 249 21.83 -1.98 -7.43
N GLN A 250 21.52 -1.22 -8.48
CA GLN A 250 21.59 0.24 -8.44
C GLN A 250 20.33 0.85 -7.86
N VAL A 251 19.18 0.19 -8.04
CA VAL A 251 17.89 0.61 -7.49
C VAL A 251 17.31 -0.53 -6.67
N LEU A 252 17.07 -0.29 -5.39
CA LEU A 252 16.44 -1.21 -4.46
C LEU A 252 15.07 -0.64 -4.07
N ILE A 253 14.01 -1.36 -4.43
CA ILE A 253 12.63 -1.00 -4.11
C ILE A 253 12.09 -2.02 -3.11
N LEU A 254 11.89 -1.56 -1.88
CA LEU A 254 11.37 -2.36 -0.77
C LEU A 254 9.88 -2.10 -0.59
N ASN A 255 9.16 -3.13 -0.17
CA ASN A 255 7.81 -3.03 0.36
C ASN A 255 7.69 -4.01 1.52
N LYS A 256 7.08 -3.57 2.62
CA LYS A 256 6.59 -4.46 3.66
C LYS A 256 5.12 -4.15 3.88
N GLY A 257 4.27 -5.09 3.51
CA GLY A 257 2.83 -4.98 3.73
C GLY A 257 2.49 -5.02 5.23
N PRO A 258 1.27 -4.58 5.61
CA PRO A 258 0.75 -4.74 6.96
C PRO A 258 0.86 -6.19 7.43
N MET A 259 1.03 -6.37 8.73
CA MET A 259 1.05 -7.71 9.30
C MET A 259 -0.36 -8.29 9.27
N SER A 260 -0.48 -9.52 8.81
CA SER A 260 -1.74 -10.25 8.85
C SER A 260 -2.24 -10.38 10.29
N ALA A 261 -3.55 -10.31 10.47
CA ALA A 261 -4.16 -10.71 11.74
C ALA A 261 -3.78 -12.16 12.08
N PRO A 262 -3.74 -12.54 13.36
CA PRO A 262 -3.44 -13.91 13.77
C PRO A 262 -4.31 -14.96 13.06
N ALA A 263 -3.77 -16.15 12.82
CA ALA A 263 -4.43 -17.25 12.14
C ALA A 263 -5.77 -17.62 12.79
N SER A 264 -5.82 -17.59 14.13
CA SER A 264 -7.03 -17.80 14.92
C SER A 264 -8.17 -16.83 14.56
N THR A 265 -7.84 -15.61 14.11
CA THR A 265 -8.86 -14.67 13.67
C THR A 265 -9.59 -15.14 12.44
N TYR A 266 -9.05 -16.08 11.64
CA TYR A 266 -9.71 -16.59 10.43
C TYR A 266 -10.54 -17.86 10.69
N ASP A 267 -10.70 -18.27 11.95
CA ASP A 267 -11.51 -19.42 12.31
C ASP A 267 -13.01 -19.08 12.22
N GLY A 268 -13.74 -19.79 11.36
CA GLY A 268 -15.19 -19.62 11.18
C GLY A 268 -15.59 -18.38 10.38
N HIS A 269 -16.89 -18.08 10.35
CA HIS A 269 -17.43 -16.97 9.56
C HIS A 269 -17.14 -15.60 10.18
N THR A 270 -17.06 -15.50 11.50
CA THR A 270 -16.95 -14.22 12.23
C THR A 270 -15.55 -13.95 12.77
N GLY A 271 -14.71 -14.99 12.81
CA GLY A 271 -13.33 -14.93 13.28
C GLY A 271 -13.20 -14.86 14.81
N ASN A 272 -12.17 -15.49 15.36
CA ASN A 272 -11.86 -15.39 16.79
C ASN A 272 -10.93 -14.19 17.06
N TRP A 273 -11.50 -13.06 17.44
CA TRP A 273 -10.77 -11.83 17.80
C TRP A 273 -10.38 -11.75 19.28
N SER A 274 -10.41 -12.85 20.03
CA SER A 274 -10.11 -12.84 21.48
C SER A 274 -8.72 -12.28 21.83
N PHE A 275 -7.74 -12.38 20.92
CA PHE A 275 -6.38 -11.86 21.15
C PHE A 275 -6.35 -10.34 21.41
N VAL A 276 -7.30 -9.57 20.86
CA VAL A 276 -7.35 -8.10 21.07
C VAL A 276 -7.63 -7.74 22.53
N GLN A 277 -8.12 -8.68 23.34
CA GLN A 277 -8.37 -8.50 24.76
C GLN A 277 -7.09 -8.55 25.59
N ALA A 278 -6.06 -9.25 25.10
CA ALA A 278 -4.77 -9.37 25.77
C ALA A 278 -3.84 -8.18 25.49
N ILE A 279 -4.21 -7.30 24.56
CA ILE A 279 -3.38 -6.16 24.18
C ILE A 279 -3.62 -5.00 25.16
N PRO A 280 -2.56 -4.42 25.75
CA PRO A 280 -2.69 -3.23 26.59
C PRO A 280 -3.44 -2.10 25.88
N GLN A 281 -4.34 -1.44 26.59
CA GLN A 281 -5.07 -0.29 26.05
C GLN A 281 -4.14 0.93 26.03
N GLU A 282 -3.42 1.13 24.91
CA GLU A 282 -2.47 2.23 24.73
C GLU A 282 -3.17 3.51 24.24
N LEU A 283 -4.24 3.36 23.44
CA LEU A 283 -4.93 4.50 22.82
C LEU A 283 -6.03 5.12 23.71
N TYR A 284 -6.58 4.37 24.68
CA TYR A 284 -7.78 4.79 25.44
C TYR A 284 -7.60 4.64 26.94
N HIS A 285 -6.93 5.60 27.59
CA HIS A 285 -6.98 5.72 29.04
C HIS A 285 -8.35 6.26 29.46
N GLY A 286 -9.30 5.37 29.76
CA GLY A 286 -10.59 5.75 30.38
C GLY A 286 -11.84 5.20 29.70
N PHE A 287 -11.74 4.64 28.50
CA PHE A 287 -12.87 3.93 27.89
C PHE A 287 -12.70 2.43 28.10
N GLN A 288 -13.47 1.84 29.03
CA GLN A 288 -13.69 0.39 29.04
C GLN A 288 -14.51 0.01 27.80
N THR A 289 -13.85 -0.13 26.65
CA THR A 289 -14.58 -0.40 25.41
C THR A 289 -14.82 -1.89 25.28
N SER A 290 -16.08 -2.33 25.45
CA SER A 290 -16.57 -3.59 24.88
C SER A 290 -16.62 -3.55 23.34
N ASN A 291 -16.43 -2.36 22.75
CA ASN A 291 -16.45 -2.13 21.31
C ASN A 291 -15.26 -2.81 20.60
N LEU A 292 -15.57 -3.83 19.79
CA LEU A 292 -14.60 -4.55 18.96
C LEU A 292 -13.81 -3.62 18.03
N THR A 293 -14.43 -2.58 17.48
CA THR A 293 -13.79 -1.58 16.61
C THR A 293 -12.53 -1.01 17.23
N LEU A 294 -12.66 -0.47 18.44
CA LEU A 294 -11.59 0.24 19.13
C LEU A 294 -10.50 -0.73 19.56
N ARG A 295 -10.87 -1.97 19.91
CA ARG A 295 -9.91 -3.03 20.20
C ARG A 295 -9.13 -3.47 18.97
N VAL A 296 -9.76 -3.57 17.80
CA VAL A 296 -9.10 -3.90 16.53
C VAL A 296 -8.13 -2.79 16.11
N ILE A 297 -8.52 -1.53 16.27
CA ILE A 297 -7.66 -0.37 16.00
C ILE A 297 -6.45 -0.37 16.95
N ASN A 298 -6.68 -0.57 18.25
CA ASN A 298 -5.61 -0.67 19.24
C ASN A 298 -4.68 -1.85 18.96
N ALA A 299 -5.24 -2.99 18.51
CA ALA A 299 -4.45 -4.14 18.09
C ALA A 299 -3.55 -3.82 16.89
N ALA A 300 -4.11 -3.19 15.84
CA ALA A 300 -3.37 -2.76 14.68
C ALA A 300 -2.23 -1.79 15.05
N PHE A 301 -2.52 -0.83 15.94
CA PHE A 301 -1.54 0.12 16.46
C PHE A 301 -0.40 -0.57 17.21
N HIS A 302 -0.75 -1.43 18.17
CA HIS A 302 0.23 -2.18 18.94
C HIS A 302 1.10 -3.07 18.04
N THR A 303 0.52 -3.79 17.09
CA THR A 303 1.28 -4.63 16.15
C THR A 303 2.24 -3.81 15.28
N VAL A 304 1.86 -2.62 14.82
CA VAL A 304 2.79 -1.77 14.05
C VAL A 304 3.98 -1.36 14.91
N LEU A 305 3.73 -0.89 16.13
CA LEU A 305 4.79 -0.37 17.00
C LEU A 305 5.70 -1.46 17.59
N GLN A 306 5.13 -2.60 17.99
CA GLN A 306 5.87 -3.67 18.68
C GLN A 306 6.48 -4.70 17.75
N GLU A 307 5.97 -4.83 16.52
CA GLU A 307 6.42 -5.86 15.58
C GLU A 307 6.90 -5.28 14.25
N TYR A 308 6.05 -4.52 13.56
CA TYR A 308 6.38 -4.03 12.22
C TYR A 308 7.59 -3.08 12.21
N ILE A 309 7.59 -2.06 13.07
CA ILE A 309 8.64 -1.04 13.11
C ILE A 309 9.98 -1.65 13.58
N PRO A 310 10.06 -2.45 14.66
CA PRO A 310 11.31 -3.09 15.06
C PRO A 310 11.91 -3.99 13.97
N ASP A 311 11.08 -4.83 13.31
CA ASP A 311 11.51 -5.69 12.20
C ASP A 311 12.07 -4.86 11.03
N LEU A 312 11.38 -3.77 10.67
CA LEU A 312 11.83 -2.86 9.63
C LEU A 312 13.14 -2.16 10.01
N LEU A 313 13.26 -1.64 11.23
CA LEU A 313 14.47 -0.97 11.70
C LEU A 313 15.67 -1.93 11.71
N GLN A 314 15.47 -3.19 12.07
CA GLN A 314 16.50 -4.23 11.99
C GLN A 314 16.95 -4.45 10.54
N ALA A 315 16.00 -4.57 9.60
CA ALA A 315 16.28 -4.69 8.18
C ALA A 315 17.06 -3.49 7.62
N LEU A 316 16.63 -2.27 7.96
CA LEU A 316 17.25 -1.04 7.49
C LEU A 316 18.69 -0.86 8.04
N LYS A 317 18.94 -1.26 9.29
CA LYS A 317 20.29 -1.26 9.88
C LYS A 317 21.23 -2.25 9.20
N ALA A 318 20.69 -3.35 8.67
CA ALA A 318 21.47 -4.36 7.97
C ALA A 318 21.80 -3.98 6.52
N LEU A 319 21.16 -2.95 5.97
CA LEU A 319 21.50 -2.45 4.63
C LEU A 319 22.92 -1.86 4.64
N PRO A 320 23.78 -2.21 3.68
CA PRO A 320 25.15 -1.70 3.63
C PRO A 320 25.15 -0.18 3.49
N PRO A 321 26.06 0.61 4.07
CA PRO A 321 26.09 2.06 3.90
C PRO A 321 26.64 2.45 2.52
N SER A 322 25.90 2.19 1.44
CA SER A 322 26.32 2.50 0.06
C SER A 322 25.46 3.62 -0.51
N TYR A 323 26.09 4.77 -0.78
CA TYR A 323 25.46 5.91 -1.46
C TYR A 323 25.16 5.65 -2.93
N LYS A 324 25.68 4.56 -3.52
CA LYS A 324 25.48 4.22 -4.93
C LYS A 324 24.15 3.51 -5.21
N VAL A 325 23.46 3.05 -4.16
CA VAL A 325 22.19 2.35 -4.28
C VAL A 325 21.06 3.29 -3.94
N GLN A 326 20.22 3.62 -4.92
CA GLN A 326 18.98 4.34 -4.68
C GLN A 326 17.99 3.42 -3.97
N ARG A 327 17.52 3.83 -2.79
CA ARG A 327 16.59 3.04 -1.97
C ARG A 327 15.24 3.70 -1.92
N ILE A 328 14.24 2.94 -2.31
CA ILE A 328 12.85 3.36 -2.33
C ILE A 328 12.10 2.38 -1.45
N PHE A 329 11.38 2.88 -0.46
CA PHE A 329 10.43 2.09 0.29
C PHE A 329 9.03 2.50 -0.14
N THR A 330 8.32 1.57 -0.76
CA THR A 330 6.94 1.79 -1.20
C THR A 330 6.00 1.54 -0.04
N GLY A 331 5.08 2.47 0.19
CA GLY A 331 4.01 2.30 1.15
C GLY A 331 3.10 1.13 0.76
N PRO A 332 2.40 0.51 1.74
CA PRO A 332 1.28 -0.34 1.41
C PRO A 332 0.11 0.49 0.86
N TRP A 333 -0.84 -0.15 0.20
CA TRP A 333 -2.07 0.49 -0.27
C TRP A 333 -3.29 -0.07 0.47
N TYR A 334 -4.34 0.72 0.57
CA TYR A 334 -5.56 0.31 1.26
C TYR A 334 -6.28 -0.85 0.56
N GLN A 335 -6.87 -1.73 1.37
CA GLN A 335 -7.91 -2.63 0.91
C GLN A 335 -9.19 -1.83 0.62
N GLN A 336 -9.72 -2.01 -0.59
CA GLN A 336 -10.89 -1.27 -1.05
C GLN A 336 -12.17 -1.72 -0.33
N PRO A 337 -13.10 -0.82 0.04
CA PRO A 337 -14.33 -1.19 0.76
C PRO A 337 -15.20 -2.23 0.06
N ILE A 338 -15.21 -2.28 -1.28
CA ILE A 338 -15.95 -3.30 -2.08
C ILE A 338 -15.52 -4.75 -1.79
N CYS A 339 -14.41 -4.89 -1.08
CA CYS A 339 -13.76 -6.13 -0.74
C CYS A 339 -14.09 -6.62 0.65
N THR A 340 -14.78 -5.78 1.42
CA THR A 340 -15.36 -6.21 2.69
C THR A 340 -16.31 -7.35 2.40
N ASN A 341 -16.12 -8.46 3.10
CA ASN A 341 -16.72 -9.74 2.75
C ASN A 341 -18.25 -9.60 2.57
N ALA A 342 -18.71 -9.76 1.32
CA ALA A 342 -20.14 -9.67 0.96
C ALA A 342 -21.01 -10.76 1.61
N GLY A 343 -20.41 -11.72 2.32
CA GLY A 343 -21.10 -12.78 3.06
C GLY A 343 -21.00 -12.69 4.59
N LEU A 344 -20.40 -11.64 5.15
CA LEU A 344 -20.44 -11.42 6.60
C LEU A 344 -21.80 -10.83 7.00
N ASP A 345 -22.32 -11.32 8.13
CA ASP A 345 -23.48 -10.70 8.78
C ASP A 345 -23.17 -9.22 9.08
N SER A 346 -24.14 -8.38 8.74
CA SER A 346 -24.16 -6.95 9.02
C SER A 346 -23.77 -6.59 10.47
N SER A 347 -24.07 -7.47 11.43
CA SER A 347 -23.74 -7.29 12.85
C SER A 347 -22.22 -7.29 13.14
N TYR A 348 -21.41 -7.87 12.25
CA TYR A 348 -19.94 -7.93 12.35
C TYR A 348 -19.25 -6.85 11.52
N ARG A 349 -20.02 -6.03 10.82
CA ARG A 349 -19.44 -4.89 10.14
C ARG A 349 -19.19 -3.79 11.15
N VAL A 350 -17.93 -3.40 11.19
CA VAL A 350 -17.39 -2.39 12.07
C VAL A 350 -17.67 -1.01 11.47
N ALA A 351 -17.57 0.05 12.30
CA ALA A 351 -17.77 1.46 11.92
C ALA A 351 -17.04 1.83 10.62
N ASP A 352 -17.44 2.96 10.04
CA ASP A 352 -16.85 3.45 8.80
C ASP A 352 -15.33 3.50 8.94
N LEU A 353 -14.62 3.18 7.85
CA LEU A 353 -13.19 3.44 7.85
C LEU A 353 -13.03 4.90 8.25
N ILE A 354 -12.14 5.22 9.20
CA ILE A 354 -11.87 6.59 9.70
C ILE A 354 -11.65 7.59 8.54
N TRP A 355 -11.38 7.07 7.33
CA TRP A 355 -11.07 7.79 6.11
C TRP A 355 -12.07 7.58 4.94
N ALA A 356 -13.17 6.83 5.13
CA ALA A 356 -14.22 6.63 4.12
C ALA A 356 -15.64 6.66 4.74
N ASN A 357 -16.30 7.81 4.58
CA ASN A 357 -17.52 8.24 5.28
C ASN A 357 -18.82 7.46 4.96
N THR A 358 -18.79 6.24 4.42
CA THR A 358 -20.02 5.59 3.91
C THR A 358 -20.03 4.05 3.84
N SER A 359 -19.06 3.35 4.43
CA SER A 359 -19.02 1.89 4.34
C SER A 359 -18.59 1.23 5.63
N LEU A 360 -19.53 0.51 6.23
CA LEU A 360 -19.33 -0.58 7.16
C LEU A 360 -18.24 -1.56 6.67
N VAL A 361 -17.21 -1.80 7.48
CA VAL A 361 -16.00 -2.58 7.11
C VAL A 361 -15.82 -3.81 7.99
N ASP A 362 -15.35 -4.93 7.45
CA ASP A 362 -15.06 -6.11 8.28
C ASP A 362 -13.82 -5.91 9.20
N PRO A 363 -13.71 -6.65 10.32
CA PRO A 363 -12.60 -6.47 11.25
C PRO A 363 -11.21 -6.65 10.65
N TRP A 364 -11.02 -7.52 9.65
CA TRP A 364 -9.72 -7.74 9.02
C TRP A 364 -9.32 -6.58 8.12
N SER A 365 -10.26 -6.07 7.33
CA SER A 365 -10.07 -4.87 6.50
C SER A 365 -9.81 -3.64 7.38
N LEU A 366 -10.52 -3.49 8.51
CA LEU A 366 -10.24 -2.43 9.49
C LEU A 366 -8.84 -2.58 10.08
N TYR A 367 -8.48 -3.78 10.53
CA TYR A 367 -7.16 -4.08 11.08
C TYR A 367 -6.04 -3.76 10.07
N TYR A 368 -6.18 -4.22 8.82
CA TYR A 368 -5.22 -3.98 7.75
C TYR A 368 -5.12 -2.48 7.42
N ASN A 369 -6.23 -1.82 7.14
CA ASN A 369 -6.23 -0.41 6.73
C ASN A 369 -5.76 0.52 7.86
N THR A 370 -6.02 0.17 9.12
CA THR A 370 -5.49 0.91 10.27
C THR A 370 -3.97 0.83 10.31
N GLN A 371 -3.39 -0.36 10.09
CA GLN A 371 -1.94 -0.48 9.98
C GLN A 371 -1.38 0.33 8.81
N VAL A 372 -2.02 0.27 7.62
CA VAL A 372 -1.61 1.07 6.44
C VAL A 372 -1.52 2.55 6.81
N TYR A 373 -2.56 3.09 7.47
CA TYR A 373 -2.58 4.47 7.90
C TYR A 373 -1.42 4.82 8.83
N ILE A 374 -1.20 4.02 9.88
CA ILE A 374 -0.13 4.25 10.85
C ILE A 374 1.24 4.20 10.17
N ILE A 375 1.47 3.21 9.32
CA ILE A 375 2.70 3.04 8.55
C ILE A 375 2.96 4.28 7.68
N ASP A 376 1.94 4.78 7.00
CA ASP A 376 2.01 5.97 6.15
C ASP A 376 2.35 7.26 6.91
N GLN A 377 2.00 7.36 8.18
CA GLN A 377 2.37 8.49 9.02
C GLN A 377 3.79 8.37 9.60
N ILE A 378 4.20 7.16 9.98
CA ILE A 378 5.48 6.92 10.67
C ILE A 378 6.67 6.87 9.69
N LEU A 379 6.54 6.12 8.59
CA LEU A 379 7.66 5.80 7.71
C LEU A 379 8.28 7.01 6.98
N PRO A 380 7.51 8.01 6.49
CA PRO A 380 8.10 9.21 5.90
C PRO A 380 9.07 9.93 6.84
N VAL A 381 8.84 9.83 8.14
CA VAL A 381 9.64 10.49 9.17
C VAL A 381 10.91 9.69 9.50
N ILE A 382 10.81 8.36 9.56
CA ILE A 382 11.90 7.46 9.95
C ILE A 382 12.88 7.18 8.79
N LEU A 383 12.35 6.82 7.62
CA LEU A 383 13.16 6.33 6.49
C LEU A 383 14.27 7.27 5.99
N PRO A 384 14.11 8.61 6.01
CA PRO A 384 15.17 9.53 5.61
C PRO A 384 16.48 9.34 6.38
N HIS A 385 16.40 8.92 7.65
CA HIS A 385 17.59 8.66 8.48
C HIS A 385 18.43 7.49 7.92
N PHE A 386 17.80 6.56 7.20
CA PHE A 386 18.45 5.42 6.55
C PHE A 386 18.79 5.66 5.07
N ASN A 387 18.69 6.91 4.59
CA ASN A 387 18.83 7.28 3.17
C ASN A 387 17.85 6.48 2.29
N VAL A 388 16.62 6.30 2.76
CA VAL A 388 15.55 5.61 2.06
C VAL A 388 14.41 6.58 1.78
N ILE A 389 13.99 6.67 0.51
CA ILE A 389 12.90 7.54 0.09
C ILE A 389 11.58 6.79 0.26
N TYR A 390 10.62 7.38 0.97
CA TYR A 390 9.26 6.84 1.02
C TYR A 390 8.47 7.20 -0.23
N ALA A 391 7.91 6.19 -0.89
CA ALA A 391 7.01 6.32 -2.02
C ALA A 391 5.57 6.00 -1.54
N PRO A 392 4.74 7.01 -1.22
CA PRO A 392 3.38 6.77 -0.76
C PRO A 392 2.55 6.10 -1.87
N MET A 393 1.79 5.07 -1.50
CA MET A 393 0.92 4.30 -2.41
C MET A 393 -0.55 4.27 -1.94
N THR A 394 -0.86 5.00 -0.87
CA THR A 394 -2.19 5.14 -0.26
C THR A 394 -3.07 6.09 -1.06
N MET A 395 -3.46 5.65 -2.26
CA MET A 395 -4.50 6.36 -3.00
C MET A 395 -5.82 6.36 -2.24
N SER A 396 -6.58 7.43 -2.45
CA SER A 396 -7.92 7.59 -1.90
C SER A 396 -8.78 6.37 -2.27
N LEU A 397 -9.58 5.92 -1.32
CA LEU A 397 -10.46 4.78 -1.53
C LEU A 397 -11.44 5.05 -2.66
N ALA A 398 -11.63 4.05 -3.50
CA ALA A 398 -12.62 4.14 -4.58
C ALA A 398 -14.01 4.29 -3.98
N PRO A 399 -14.90 5.09 -4.61
CA PRO A 399 -16.28 5.21 -4.18
C PRO A 399 -16.95 3.84 -4.14
N SER A 400 -17.81 3.61 -3.13
CA SER A 400 -18.57 2.37 -2.99
C SER A 400 -19.48 2.08 -4.19
N THR A 401 -19.83 3.10 -4.98
CA THR A 401 -20.60 2.98 -6.23
C THR A 401 -19.82 2.34 -7.38
N LEU A 402 -18.50 2.18 -7.26
CA LEU A 402 -17.68 1.49 -8.25
C LEU A 402 -18.00 -0.02 -8.21
N ARG A 403 -19.09 -0.43 -8.86
CA ARG A 403 -19.49 -1.85 -8.95
C ARG A 403 -18.44 -2.64 -9.73
N SER A 404 -17.78 -3.59 -9.09
CA SER A 404 -16.98 -4.58 -9.79
C SER A 404 -17.89 -5.64 -10.39
N GLY A 405 -18.40 -5.41 -11.59
CA GLY A 405 -19.26 -6.37 -12.31
C GLY A 405 -18.66 -7.78 -12.49
N HIS A 406 -17.35 -7.96 -12.25
CA HIS A 406 -16.66 -9.25 -12.29
C HIS A 406 -16.25 -9.83 -10.93
N LEU A 407 -16.34 -9.09 -9.82
CA LEU A 407 -15.90 -9.58 -8.49
C LEU A 407 -17.05 -10.11 -7.62
N GLU A 408 -18.27 -10.15 -8.14
CA GLU A 408 -19.46 -10.55 -7.37
C GLU A 408 -19.79 -12.05 -7.48
N GLN A 409 -18.82 -12.90 -7.81
CA GLN A 409 -19.04 -14.35 -7.72
C GLN A 409 -19.22 -14.75 -6.24
N PRO A 410 -20.39 -15.29 -5.84
CA PRO A 410 -20.64 -15.68 -4.46
C PRO A 410 -19.65 -16.78 -4.04
N GLY A 411 -19.09 -16.68 -2.83
CA GLY A 411 -18.26 -17.72 -2.23
C GLY A 411 -16.76 -17.68 -2.55
N ILE A 412 -16.31 -16.85 -3.50
CA ILE A 412 -14.87 -16.65 -3.75
C ILE A 412 -14.39 -15.44 -2.94
N ARG A 413 -13.42 -15.65 -2.04
CA ARG A 413 -12.78 -14.55 -1.30
C ARG A 413 -12.13 -13.59 -2.30
N LYS A 414 -12.64 -12.37 -2.36
CA LYS A 414 -12.18 -11.35 -3.31
C LYS A 414 -10.74 -10.97 -3.00
N ASP A 415 -9.85 -11.18 -3.96
CA ASP A 415 -8.48 -10.71 -3.86
C ASP A 415 -8.37 -9.27 -4.34
N CYS A 416 -8.48 -8.37 -3.37
CA CYS A 416 -8.63 -6.96 -3.64
C CYS A 416 -7.37 -6.14 -3.58
N LEU A 417 -6.26 -6.78 -3.26
CA LEU A 417 -4.95 -6.15 -3.36
C LEU A 417 -4.39 -6.27 -4.78
N ARG A 418 -4.98 -7.14 -5.63
CA ARG A 418 -4.43 -7.52 -6.95
C ARG A 418 -5.42 -7.28 -8.09
N LEU A 419 -5.97 -6.07 -8.14
CA LEU A 419 -6.90 -5.67 -9.21
C LEU A 419 -6.15 -5.47 -10.54
N PRO A 420 -6.60 -6.05 -11.66
CA PRO A 420 -5.91 -5.95 -12.96
C PRO A 420 -5.92 -4.51 -13.49
N SER A 421 -5.00 -4.18 -14.41
CA SER A 421 -4.92 -2.87 -15.07
C SER A 421 -6.19 -2.49 -15.86
N SER A 422 -7.02 -3.47 -16.25
CA SER A 422 -8.33 -3.21 -16.85
C SER A 422 -9.39 -2.71 -15.84
N HIS A 423 -9.16 -2.92 -14.55
CA HIS A 423 -10.02 -2.39 -13.49
C HIS A 423 -9.58 -0.95 -13.15
N PRO A 424 -10.50 0.01 -12.94
CA PRO A 424 -10.16 1.41 -12.63
C PRO A 424 -9.15 1.59 -11.49
N VAL A 425 -9.29 0.81 -10.41
CA VAL A 425 -8.34 0.79 -9.28
C VAL A 425 -6.98 0.21 -9.66
N GLY A 426 -6.94 -0.86 -10.45
CA GLY A 426 -5.67 -1.43 -10.91
C GLY A 426 -4.94 -0.49 -11.87
N HIS A 427 -5.67 0.19 -12.76
CA HIS A 427 -5.12 1.25 -13.63
C HIS A 427 -4.58 2.43 -12.82
N ALA A 428 -5.33 2.90 -11.81
CA ALA A 428 -4.87 3.96 -10.91
C ALA A 428 -3.59 3.57 -10.16
N LEU A 429 -3.54 2.35 -9.63
CA LEU A 429 -2.34 1.77 -9.01
C LEU A 429 -1.16 1.71 -9.98
N GLN A 430 -1.36 1.22 -11.20
CA GLN A 430 -0.33 1.14 -12.23
C GLN A 430 0.23 2.53 -12.55
N MET A 431 -0.65 3.49 -12.86
CA MET A 431 -0.25 4.86 -13.18
C MET A 431 0.44 5.54 -12.00
N GLY A 432 -0.16 5.51 -10.81
CA GLY A 432 0.40 6.10 -9.60
C GLY A 432 1.79 5.53 -9.29
N PHE A 433 1.95 4.20 -9.34
CA PHE A 433 3.22 3.54 -9.07
C PHE A 433 4.32 3.99 -10.03
N ILE A 434 4.08 3.95 -11.35
CA ILE A 434 5.11 4.32 -12.33
C ILE A 434 5.43 5.82 -12.22
N LYS A 435 4.42 6.69 -12.07
CA LYS A 435 4.63 8.14 -11.94
C LYS A 435 5.49 8.49 -10.71
N VAL A 436 5.20 7.88 -9.56
CA VAL A 436 5.98 8.05 -8.33
C VAL A 436 7.42 7.56 -8.51
N LEU A 437 7.63 6.39 -9.14
CA LEU A 437 8.97 5.88 -9.41
C LEU A 437 9.76 6.81 -10.33
N VAL A 438 9.18 7.27 -11.45
CA VAL A 438 9.82 8.22 -12.37
C VAL A 438 10.24 9.49 -11.64
N TYR A 439 9.36 10.03 -10.79
CA TYR A 439 9.68 11.22 -10.00
C TYR A 439 10.89 10.99 -9.09
N ILE A 440 10.92 9.87 -8.35
CA ILE A 440 12.02 9.57 -7.42
C ILE A 440 13.33 9.37 -8.17
N ILE A 441 13.33 8.55 -9.23
CA ILE A 441 14.52 8.20 -10.02
C ILE A 441 15.12 9.42 -10.74
N GLN A 442 14.29 10.42 -11.07
CA GLN A 442 14.78 11.63 -11.72
C GLN A 442 15.49 12.59 -10.75
N HIS A 443 15.12 12.58 -9.47
CA HIS A 443 15.60 13.56 -8.48
C HIS A 443 16.70 13.03 -7.56
N HIS A 444 16.97 11.72 -7.59
CA HIS A 444 17.99 11.02 -6.81
C HIS A 444 18.61 9.93 -7.66
#